data_AF-A0A519UYB4-F1
#
_entry.id   AF-A0A519UYB4-F1
#
_cell.length_a   1.000
_cell.length_b   1.000
_cell.length_c   1.000
_cell.angle_alpha   90.00
_cell.angle_beta   90.00
_cell.angle_gamma   90.00
#
_symmetry.space_group_name_H-M   'P 1'
#
loop_
_entity.id
_entity.type
_entity.pdbx_description
1 polymer ?
#
loop_
_entity_poly.entity_id
_entity_poly.type
_entity_poly.pdbx_seq_one_letter_code
_entity_poly.pdbx_strand_id
1 'polypeptide(L)'
;KGSIKALDTGLGYTRTDKIVILQITHQGRNRSQKERMYSMMSQKLEKIGIPPTDLIISLVENMKEDWSFGLGRAQFLTGEL
;
A
#
# COMPACT_ATOMS: atom_id res chain seq x y z
N LYS A 1 -16.70 5.00 -18.57
CA LYS A 1 -15.88 3.91 -17.98
C LYS A 1 -14.51 4.48 -17.69
N GLY A 2 -14.09 4.56 -16.42
CA GLY A 2 -12.74 4.99 -16.09
C GLY A 2 -11.74 3.87 -16.39
N SER A 3 -10.55 4.21 -16.88
CA SER A 3 -9.42 3.28 -17.01
C SER A 3 -8.22 3.88 -16.29
N ILE A 4 -7.53 3.08 -15.48
CA ILE A 4 -6.24 3.46 -14.90
C ILE A 4 -5.16 3.04 -15.90
N LYS A 5 -4.32 4.00 -16.33
CA LYS A 5 -3.12 3.74 -17.12
C LYS A 5 -1.92 3.91 -16.21
N ALA A 6 -1.30 2.81 -15.81
CA ALA A 6 -0.07 2.81 -15.04
C ALA A 6 1.10 2.47 -15.98
N LEU A 7 1.72 3.52 -16.50
CA LEU A 7 2.90 3.43 -17.36
C LEU A 7 4.18 3.45 -16.51
N ASP A 8 5.31 3.12 -17.14
CA ASP A 8 6.61 3.35 -16.54
C ASP A 8 6.80 4.82 -16.13
N THR A 9 7.48 5.03 -15.01
CA THR A 9 7.75 6.36 -14.44
C THR A 9 9.17 6.83 -14.75
N GLY A 10 9.76 6.35 -15.84
CA GLY A 10 11.16 6.60 -16.22
C GLY A 10 12.17 5.66 -15.55
N LEU A 11 11.71 4.53 -15.02
CA LEU A 11 12.57 3.51 -14.39
C LEU A 11 12.97 2.40 -15.38
N GLY A 12 12.40 2.41 -16.59
CA GLY A 12 12.67 1.40 -17.62
C GLY A 12 11.92 0.08 -17.37
N TYR A 13 10.83 0.10 -16.60
CA TYR A 13 10.06 -1.12 -16.33
C TYR A 13 8.97 -1.35 -17.37
N THR A 14 8.98 -2.53 -17.99
CA THR A 14 7.83 -3.00 -18.76
C THR A 14 6.72 -3.43 -17.80
N ARG A 15 5.58 -2.76 -17.88
CA ARG A 15 4.36 -3.14 -17.16
C ARG A 15 3.53 -4.12 -17.98
N THR A 16 2.83 -5.04 -17.32
CA THR A 16 1.89 -5.98 -17.96
C THR A 16 0.45 -5.67 -17.59
N ASP A 17 -0.48 -6.48 -18.09
CA ASP A 17 -1.90 -6.44 -17.71
C ASP A 17 -2.17 -6.97 -16.29
N LYS A 18 -1.15 -7.49 -15.60
CA LYS A 18 -1.22 -7.97 -14.21
C LYS A 18 -0.89 -6.90 -13.16
N ILE A 19 -0.89 -5.63 -13.54
CA ILE A 19 -0.53 -4.53 -12.65
C ILE A 19 -1.37 -4.48 -11.37
N VAL A 20 -0.70 -4.32 -10.23
CA VAL A 20 -1.31 -4.15 -8.92
C VAL A 20 -0.85 -2.83 -8.31
N ILE A 21 -1.82 -1.96 -8.02
CA ILE A 21 -1.59 -0.69 -7.33
C ILE A 21 -2.19 -0.81 -5.93
N LEU A 22 -1.35 -0.72 -4.90
CA LEU A 22 -1.75 -0.73 -3.50
C LEU A 22 -1.61 0.66 -2.92
N GLN A 23 -2.72 1.26 -2.48
CA GLN A 23 -2.69 2.44 -1.62
C GLN A 23 -3.02 2.03 -0.19
N ILE A 24 -2.13 2.35 0.74
CA ILE A 24 -2.28 1.96 2.14
C ILE A 24 -2.26 3.21 3.01
N THR A 25 -3.36 3.46 3.72
CA THR A 25 -3.40 4.43 4.81
C THR A 25 -2.92 3.76 6.09
N HIS A 26 -1.93 4.33 6.77
CA HIS A 26 -1.30 3.70 7.93
C HIS A 26 -0.89 4.71 9.01
N GLN A 27 -0.64 4.21 10.22
CA GLN A 27 -0.08 4.99 11.33
C GLN A 27 1.11 4.28 11.99
N GLY A 28 2.06 5.05 12.51
CA GLY A 28 3.09 4.56 13.46
C GLY A 28 4.14 3.62 12.90
N ARG A 29 4.41 3.66 11.58
CA ARG A 29 5.44 2.82 10.95
C ARG A 29 6.67 3.64 10.62
N ASN A 30 7.84 3.16 11.03
CA ASN A 30 9.09 3.80 10.68
C ASN A 30 9.56 3.39 9.26
N ARG A 31 10.60 4.06 8.77
CA ARG A 31 11.15 3.83 7.43
C ARG A 31 11.55 2.36 7.18
N SER A 32 12.26 1.72 8.11
CA SER A 32 12.75 0.35 7.89
C SER A 32 11.62 -0.68 7.83
N GLN A 33 10.53 -0.44 8.58
CA GLN A 33 9.31 -1.24 8.48
C GLN A 33 8.63 -1.08 7.11
N LYS A 34 8.52 0.15 6.61
CA LYS A 34 7.96 0.46 5.27
C LYS A 34 8.77 -0.24 4.17
N GLU A 35 10.09 -0.08 4.18
CA GLU A 35 11.00 -0.71 3.20
C GLU A 35 10.93 -2.24 3.24
N ARG A 36 10.92 -2.84 4.44
CA ARG A 36 10.75 -4.29 4.59
C ARG A 36 9.41 -4.75 4.04
N MET A 37 8.34 -4.01 4.28
CA MET A 37 7.01 -4.33 3.74
C MET A 37 7.02 -4.33 2.20
N TYR A 38 7.61 -3.32 1.55
CA TYR A 38 7.70 -3.27 0.08
C TYR A 38 8.37 -4.52 -0.50
N SER A 39 9.54 -4.88 0.06
CA SER A 39 10.30 -6.06 -0.37
C SER A 39 9.51 -7.36 -0.17
N MET A 40 8.91 -7.55 1.01
CA MET A 40 8.12 -8.75 1.29
C MET A 40 6.88 -8.86 0.41
N MET A 41 6.19 -7.76 0.12
CA MET A 41 5.01 -7.76 -0.76
C MET A 41 5.40 -8.16 -2.18
N SER A 42 6.47 -7.57 -2.71
CA SER A 42 7.01 -7.92 -4.03
C SER A 42 7.32 -9.41 -4.14
N GLN A 43 8.07 -9.96 -3.18
CA GLN A 43 8.41 -11.40 -3.14
C GLN A 43 7.18 -12.31 -3.00
N LYS A 44 6.14 -11.89 -2.26
CA LYS A 44 4.92 -12.68 -2.09
C LYS A 44 4.05 -12.68 -3.34
N LEU A 45 3.95 -11.54 -4.03
CA LEU A 45 3.15 -11.42 -5.25
C LEU A 45 3.83 -12.13 -6.43
N GLU A 46 5.16 -12.12 -6.49
CA GLU A 46 5.92 -12.89 -7.46
C GLU A 46 5.60 -14.39 -7.39
N LYS A 47 5.48 -14.94 -6.18
CA LYS A 47 5.13 -16.36 -5.97
C LYS A 47 3.75 -16.75 -6.51
N ILE A 48 2.86 -15.79 -6.73
CA ILE A 48 1.53 -16.00 -7.33
C ILE A 48 1.43 -15.47 -8.77
N GLY A 49 2.57 -15.16 -9.40
CA GLY A 49 2.64 -14.86 -10.83
C GLY A 49 2.44 -13.39 -11.21
N ILE A 50 2.58 -12.46 -10.25
CA ILE A 50 2.64 -11.01 -10.51
C ILE A 50 4.11 -10.58 -10.53
N PRO A 51 4.64 -10.08 -11.67
CA PRO A 51 6.01 -9.61 -11.76
C PRO A 51 6.31 -8.50 -10.72
N PRO A 52 7.53 -8.44 -10.16
CA PRO A 52 7.93 -7.33 -9.28
C PRO A 52 7.77 -5.95 -9.93
N THR A 53 7.96 -5.85 -11.24
CA THR A 53 7.77 -4.62 -12.04
C THR A 53 6.32 -4.20 -12.15
N ASP A 54 5.36 -5.04 -11.77
CA ASP A 54 3.92 -4.76 -11.83
C ASP A 54 3.32 -4.37 -10.49
N LEU A 55 4.13 -4.21 -9.45
CA LEU A 55 3.69 -3.72 -8.15
C LEU A 55 3.99 -2.22 -8.01
N ILE A 56 2.97 -1.44 -7.65
CA ILE A 56 3.10 -0.03 -7.22
C ILE A 56 2.51 0.09 -5.83
N ILE A 57 3.26 0.66 -4.89
CA ILE A 57 2.80 0.88 -3.51
C ILE A 57 2.86 2.38 -3.20
N SER A 58 1.73 2.93 -2.75
CA SER A 58 1.62 4.29 -2.21
C SER A 58 1.21 4.20 -0.74
N LEU A 59 1.93 4.92 0.13
CA LEU A 59 1.61 5.02 1.54
C LEU A 59 1.10 6.43 1.88
N VAL A 60 0.00 6.49 2.61
CA VAL A 60 -0.51 7.72 3.22
C VAL A 60 -0.46 7.55 4.73
N GLU A 61 0.27 8.42 5.40
CA GLU A 61 0.40 8.37 6.85
C GLU A 61 -0.71 9.19 7.52
N ASN A 62 -1.24 8.66 8.62
CA ASN A 62 -2.20 9.33 9.48
C ASN A 62 -1.92 9.05 10.96
N MET A 63 -2.73 9.65 11.82
CA MET A 63 -2.60 9.58 13.26
C MET A 63 -3.73 8.74 13.88
N LYS A 64 -3.61 8.45 15.18
CA LYS A 64 -4.58 7.61 15.92
C LYS A 64 -5.98 8.23 15.92
N GLU A 65 -6.06 9.53 16.02
CA GLU A 65 -7.28 10.33 16.03
C GLU A 65 -8.03 10.32 14.69
N ASP A 66 -7.38 9.96 13.58
CA ASP A 66 -7.97 9.99 12.24
C ASP A 66 -8.81 8.74 11.92
N TRP A 67 -8.94 7.82 12.87
CA TRP A 67 -9.67 6.57 12.70
C TRP A 67 -10.95 6.54 13.54
N SER A 68 -12.07 6.31 12.86
CA SER A 68 -13.28 5.76 13.48
C SER A 68 -13.62 4.43 12.81
N PHE A 69 -13.52 3.34 13.56
CA PHE A 69 -13.81 2.01 13.05
C PHE A 69 -15.30 1.66 13.12
N GLY A 70 -16.11 2.53 13.74
CA GLY A 70 -17.54 2.33 13.89
C GLY A 70 -18.13 3.20 15.00
N LEU A 71 -19.46 3.31 14.99
CA LEU A 71 -20.26 4.00 16.00
C LEU A 71 -19.89 5.49 16.23
N GLY A 72 -19.15 6.10 15.30
CA GLY A 72 -18.70 7.49 15.40
C GLY A 72 -17.70 7.75 16.52
N ARG A 73 -16.99 6.72 17.00
CA ARG A 73 -15.97 6.85 18.05
C ARG A 73 -14.57 6.67 17.48
N ALA A 74 -13.58 7.31 18.09
CA ALA A 74 -12.17 7.12 17.76
C ALA A 74 -11.53 6.08 18.69
N GLN A 75 -11.59 4.80 18.32
CA GLN A 75 -11.25 3.69 19.23
C GLN A 75 -9.79 3.70 19.70
N PHE A 76 -8.87 4.24 18.90
CA PHE A 76 -7.49 4.44 19.34
C PHE A 76 -7.35 5.47 20.45
N LEU A 77 -8.31 6.41 20.58
CA LEU A 77 -8.33 7.42 21.65
C LEU A 77 -9.13 6.96 22.87
N THR A 78 -10.15 6.13 22.68
CA THR A 78 -10.95 5.58 23.80
C THR A 78 -10.20 4.48 24.57
N GLY A 79 -9.15 3.90 23.98
CA GLY A 79 -8.40 2.78 24.57
C GLY A 79 -9.06 1.41 24.38
N GLU A 80 -10.07 1.32 23.49
CA GLU A 80 -10.66 0.06 23.06
C GLU A 80 -9.69 -0.75 22.15
N LEU A 81 -8.64 -0.09 21.63
CA LEU A 81 -7.57 -0.63 20.78
C LEU A 81 -6.17 -0.23 21.26
#